data_AF-A0AAD6XF35-F1
#
_entry.id   AF-A0AAD6XF35-F1
#
_cell.length_a   1.000
_cell.length_b   1.000
_cell.length_c   1.000
_cell.angle_alpha   90.00
_cell.angle_beta   90.00
_cell.angle_gamma   90.00
#
_symmetry.space_group_name_H-M   'P 1'
#
loop_
_entity.id
_entity.type
_entity.pdbx_description
1 polymer ?
#
loop_
_entity_poly.entity_id
_entity_poly.type
_entity_poly.pdbx_seq_one_letter_code
_entity_poly.pdbx_strand_id
1 'polypeptide(L)'
;VGDDHADGVQVVPPGDEYDALLDDGWDMDIDLPGDAAISSKEAKALDTVNEKLAAIRIGHCSGCCREEGFNVKMKTPDLCTRCAGDTSDTKLWSDENNTNPTPGNMVPPCLQNLTDMEEMLIARTKTVMQVRWTKG
;
A
#
# COMPACT_ATOMS: atom_id res chain seq x y z
N VAL A 1 49.67 10.04 -26.11
CA VAL A 1 48.25 10.25 -25.79
C VAL A 1 47.50 9.34 -26.73
N GLY A 2 47.03 8.21 -26.21
CA GLY A 2 46.36 7.18 -27.01
C GLY A 2 44.95 7.65 -27.35
N ASP A 3 44.56 7.45 -28.59
CA ASP A 3 43.20 7.72 -29.06
C ASP A 3 42.40 6.43 -28.82
N ASP A 4 41.55 6.44 -27.79
CA ASP A 4 40.83 5.26 -27.27
C ASP A 4 39.57 4.96 -28.11
N HIS A 5 39.72 4.90 -29.43
CA HIS A 5 38.61 4.57 -30.33
C HIS A 5 38.77 3.15 -30.87
N ALA A 6 37.71 2.34 -30.66
CA ALA A 6 37.65 0.97 -31.12
C ALA A 6 37.66 0.93 -32.67
N ASP A 7 38.60 0.16 -33.21
CA ASP A 7 38.80 0.01 -34.65
C ASP A 7 37.54 -0.62 -35.28
N GLY A 8 36.93 0.08 -36.25
CA GLY A 8 35.73 -0.35 -36.97
C GLY A 8 34.42 0.40 -36.62
N VAL A 9 34.42 1.37 -35.71
CA VAL A 9 33.26 2.24 -35.48
C VAL A 9 33.38 3.50 -36.34
N GLN A 10 32.49 3.64 -37.32
CA GLN A 10 32.38 4.88 -38.09
C GLN A 10 31.89 5.99 -37.16
N VAL A 11 32.73 6.99 -36.89
CA VAL A 11 32.32 8.17 -36.13
C VAL A 11 31.39 8.98 -37.03
N VAL A 12 30.08 8.84 -36.79
CA VAL A 12 29.08 9.69 -37.43
C VAL A 12 29.28 11.11 -36.88
N PRO A 13 29.36 12.15 -37.73
CA PRO A 13 29.43 13.54 -37.27
C PRO A 13 28.25 13.84 -36.33
N PRO A 14 28.43 14.68 -35.29
CA PRO A 14 27.31 15.10 -34.49
C PRO A 14 26.42 16.02 -35.34
N GLY A 15 25.22 15.55 -35.68
CA GLY A 15 24.30 16.23 -36.58
C GLY A 15 24.30 15.60 -37.96
N ASP A 16 23.50 14.55 -38.15
CA ASP A 16 23.08 14.19 -39.50
C ASP A 16 21.99 15.16 -39.99
N GLU A 17 21.80 15.25 -41.30
CA GLU A 17 20.82 16.15 -41.93
C GLU A 17 19.35 15.82 -41.55
N TYR A 18 19.13 14.70 -40.86
CA TYR A 18 17.85 14.26 -40.34
C TYR A 18 17.64 14.64 -38.87
N ASP A 19 18.72 14.92 -38.11
CA ASP A 19 18.63 15.46 -36.75
C ASP A 19 17.87 16.80 -36.77
N ALA A 20 18.09 17.66 -37.76
CA ALA A 20 17.33 18.92 -37.92
C ALA A 20 15.86 18.72 -38.36
N LEU A 21 15.50 17.52 -38.83
CA LEU A 21 14.15 17.14 -39.25
C LEU A 21 13.36 16.42 -38.14
N LEU A 22 14.04 16.02 -37.06
CA LEU A 22 13.47 15.32 -35.91
C LEU A 22 13.61 16.12 -34.60
N ASP A 23 14.47 17.16 -34.58
CA ASP A 23 14.67 18.09 -33.45
C ASP A 23 13.58 19.18 -33.36
N ASP A 24 12.64 19.23 -34.30
CA ASP A 24 11.44 20.08 -34.21
C ASP A 24 10.29 19.37 -33.47
N GLY A 25 10.58 18.87 -32.26
CA GLY A 25 9.58 18.80 -31.19
C GLY A 25 8.32 17.98 -31.49
N TRP A 26 8.45 16.83 -32.16
CA TRP A 26 7.34 15.86 -32.28
C TRP A 26 7.11 15.09 -30.96
N ASP A 27 7.13 15.77 -29.81
CA ASP A 27 6.25 15.40 -28.70
C ASP A 27 4.86 15.92 -29.09
N MET A 28 4.22 15.19 -30.01
CA MET A 28 2.84 15.42 -30.37
C MET A 28 1.93 14.87 -29.28
N ASP A 29 1.98 15.47 -28.09
CA ASP A 29 0.87 15.48 -27.13
C ASP A 29 -0.24 16.37 -27.70
N ILE A 30 -0.74 16.00 -28.88
CA ILE A 30 -1.96 16.59 -29.41
C ILE A 30 -3.10 15.81 -28.76
N ASP A 31 -3.70 16.40 -27.72
CA ASP A 31 -4.99 15.96 -27.22
C ASP A 31 -6.05 16.18 -28.32
N LEU A 32 -6.27 15.18 -29.19
CA LEU A 32 -7.36 15.22 -30.13
C LEU A 32 -8.68 15.15 -29.35
N PRO A 33 -9.75 15.82 -29.81
CA PRO A 33 -11.07 15.67 -29.21
C PRO A 33 -11.56 14.22 -29.39
N GLY A 34 -11.32 13.39 -28.37
CA GLY A 34 -11.50 11.94 -28.43
C GLY A 34 -10.38 11.15 -27.72
N ASP A 35 -9.23 11.77 -27.48
CA ASP A 35 -8.04 11.17 -26.84
C ASP A 35 -8.13 11.08 -25.32
N ALA A 36 -9.33 11.19 -24.77
CA ALA A 36 -9.52 10.80 -23.38
C ALA A 36 -9.16 9.31 -23.27
N ALA A 37 -7.97 9.03 -22.71
CA ALA A 37 -7.47 7.67 -22.46
C ALA A 37 -8.46 6.81 -21.65
N ILE A 38 -9.42 7.46 -21.01
CA ILE A 38 -10.53 6.86 -20.28
C ILE A 38 -11.86 7.40 -20.79
N SER A 39 -12.83 6.51 -20.94
CA SER A 39 -14.20 6.89 -21.24
C SER A 39 -14.82 7.70 -20.09
N SER A 40 -15.86 8.48 -20.39
CA SER A 40 -16.60 9.23 -19.35
C SER A 40 -17.21 8.35 -18.25
N LYS A 41 -17.47 7.07 -18.56
CA LYS A 41 -17.93 6.08 -17.58
C LYS A 41 -16.79 5.63 -16.65
N GLU A 42 -15.59 5.46 -17.19
CA GLU A 42 -14.39 5.10 -16.42
C GLU A 42 -13.91 6.26 -15.57
N ALA A 43 -13.98 7.50 -16.06
CA ALA A 43 -13.70 8.68 -15.26
C ALA A 43 -14.58 8.75 -14.01
N LYS A 44 -15.89 8.53 -14.15
CA LYS A 44 -16.82 8.46 -13.00
C LYS A 44 -16.51 7.29 -12.05
N ALA A 45 -16.06 6.16 -12.58
CA ALA A 45 -15.65 5.03 -11.77
C ALA A 45 -14.37 5.34 -10.98
N LEU A 46 -13.41 6.03 -11.59
CA LEU A 46 -12.19 6.51 -10.93
C LEU A 46 -12.49 7.53 -9.84
N ASP A 47 -13.39 8.49 -10.09
CA ASP A 47 -13.84 9.43 -9.07
C ASP A 47 -14.44 8.69 -7.87
N THR A 48 -15.28 7.69 -8.14
CA THR A 48 -15.86 6.85 -7.09
C THR A 48 -14.78 6.10 -6.31
N VAL A 49 -13.79 5.52 -6.99
CA VAL A 49 -12.68 4.83 -6.32
C VAL A 49 -11.87 5.79 -5.46
N ASN A 50 -11.54 6.98 -5.97
CA ASN A 50 -10.82 8.00 -5.25
C ASN A 50 -11.59 8.48 -4.01
N GLU A 51 -12.90 8.69 -4.11
CA GLU A 51 -13.77 8.99 -2.97
C GLU A 51 -13.74 7.87 -1.92
N LYS A 52 -13.81 6.61 -2.36
CA LYS A 52 -13.75 5.45 -1.44
C LYS A 52 -12.39 5.33 -0.78
N LEU A 53 -11.29 5.55 -1.52
CA LEU A 53 -9.94 5.54 -0.98
C LEU A 53 -9.72 6.67 0.03
N ALA A 54 -10.18 7.88 -0.28
CA ALA A 54 -10.13 9.01 0.65
C ALA A 54 -10.98 8.81 1.91
N ALA A 55 -12.05 8.01 1.82
CA ALA A 55 -12.88 7.65 2.97
C ALA A 55 -12.25 6.58 3.87
N ILE A 56 -11.23 5.85 3.42
CA ILE A 56 -10.54 4.86 4.25
C ILE A 56 -9.78 5.59 5.35
N ARG A 57 -10.07 5.23 6.60
CA ARG A 57 -9.37 5.75 7.77
C ARG A 57 -8.62 4.63 8.46
N ILE A 58 -7.38 4.90 8.88
CA ILE A 58 -6.66 4.02 9.79
C ILE A 58 -7.10 4.40 11.21
N GLY A 59 -7.66 3.44 11.93
CA GLY A 59 -8.01 3.58 13.33
C GLY A 59 -7.08 2.75 14.20
N HIS A 60 -6.77 3.25 15.38
CA HIS A 60 -5.94 2.57 16.37
C HIS A 60 -6.64 2.60 17.73
N CYS A 61 -6.87 1.43 18.33
CA CYS A 61 -7.44 1.31 19.66
C CYS A 61 -6.34 1.26 20.72
N SER A 62 -6.05 2.38 21.38
CA SER A 62 -5.01 2.47 22.42
C SER A 62 -5.43 1.87 23.77
N GLY A 63 -6.73 1.64 23.98
CA GLY A 63 -7.25 1.19 25.28
C GLY A 63 -6.89 -0.24 25.68
N CYS A 64 -7.35 -1.24 24.91
CA CYS A 64 -7.30 -2.64 25.33
C CYS A 64 -6.82 -3.55 24.19
N CYS A 65 -7.53 -3.60 23.07
CA CYS A 65 -7.18 -4.56 22.01
C CYS A 65 -5.97 -4.19 21.14
N ARG A 66 -5.41 -2.96 21.24
CA ARG A 66 -4.26 -2.48 20.44
C ARG A 66 -4.39 -2.75 18.94
N GLU A 67 -5.63 -2.85 18.48
CA GLU A 67 -5.94 -3.16 17.09
C GLU A 67 -5.71 -1.92 16.24
N GLU A 68 -4.91 -2.08 15.20
CA GLU A 68 -4.65 -1.07 14.18
C GLU A 68 -5.10 -1.61 12.83
N GLY A 69 -5.84 -0.79 12.08
CA GLY A 69 -6.21 -1.18 10.74
C GLY A 69 -7.15 -0.20 10.04
N PHE A 70 -7.47 -0.56 8.80
CA PHE A 70 -8.41 0.18 7.99
C PHE A 70 -9.84 0.00 8.49
N ASN A 71 -10.55 1.12 8.64
CA ASN A 71 -11.97 1.19 9.01
C ASN A 71 -12.29 0.49 10.34
N VAL A 72 -11.36 0.52 11.30
CA VAL A 72 -11.65 0.12 12.67
C VAL A 72 -12.79 0.98 13.21
N LYS A 73 -13.83 0.33 13.74
CA LYS A 73 -14.99 1.02 14.30
C LYS A 73 -14.61 1.64 15.64
N MET A 74 -14.24 2.91 15.62
CA MET A 74 -13.90 3.69 16.81
C MET A 74 -15.17 4.30 17.42
N LYS A 75 -15.33 4.21 18.75
CA LYS A 75 -16.40 4.88 19.49
C LYS A 75 -15.93 6.18 20.12
N THR A 76 -14.71 6.18 20.64
CA THR A 76 -13.95 7.35 21.09
C THR A 76 -12.61 7.39 20.35
N PRO A 77 -11.82 8.46 20.44
CA PRO A 77 -10.50 8.53 19.78
C PRO A 77 -9.57 7.36 20.16
N ASP A 78 -9.71 6.86 21.39
CA ASP A 78 -8.81 5.85 21.99
C ASP A 78 -9.41 4.44 22.07
N LEU A 79 -10.73 4.30 21.87
CA LEU A 79 -11.45 3.06 22.14
C LEU A 79 -12.32 2.62 20.97
N CYS A 80 -12.09 1.40 20.50
CA CYS A 80 -12.95 0.75 19.53
C CYS A 80 -14.31 0.37 20.15
N THR A 81 -15.32 0.19 19.30
CA THR A 81 -16.68 -0.18 19.73
C THR A 81 -16.70 -1.48 20.53
N ARG A 82 -15.82 -2.43 20.22
CA ARG A 82 -15.70 -3.72 20.93
C ARG A 82 -15.22 -3.51 22.36
N CYS A 83 -14.13 -2.78 22.55
CA CYS A 83 -13.60 -2.48 23.88
C CYS A 83 -14.53 -1.54 24.67
N ALA A 84 -15.25 -0.66 23.99
CA ALA A 84 -16.24 0.20 24.64
C ALA A 84 -17.53 -0.51 25.06
N GLY A 85 -17.84 -1.65 24.44
CA GLY A 85 -18.98 -2.50 24.78
C GLY A 85 -18.67 -3.58 25.81
N ASP A 86 -17.38 -3.81 26.09
CA ASP A 86 -16.95 -4.78 27.09
C ASP A 86 -17.17 -4.20 28.49
N THR A 87 -18.08 -4.76 29.27
CA THR A 87 -18.38 -4.37 30.66
C THR A 87 -17.78 -5.31 31.69
N SER A 88 -16.96 -6.27 31.28
CA SER A 88 -16.25 -7.16 32.22
C SER A 88 -15.31 -6.36 33.12
N ASP A 89 -15.11 -6.85 34.35
CA ASP A 89 -14.16 -6.28 35.30
C ASP A 89 -12.73 -6.37 34.76
N THR A 90 -12.38 -7.51 34.16
CA THR A 90 -11.11 -7.74 33.46
C THR A 90 -11.36 -7.87 31.97
N LYS A 91 -10.89 -6.89 31.17
CA LYS A 91 -11.15 -6.88 29.72
C LYS A 91 -10.44 -8.02 29.01
N LEU A 92 -11.07 -8.57 27.97
CA LEU A 92 -10.55 -9.72 27.24
C LEU A 92 -9.17 -9.52 26.60
N TRP A 93 -8.77 -8.30 26.26
CA TRP A 93 -7.44 -7.99 25.68
C TRP A 93 -6.62 -7.05 26.58
N SER A 94 -6.88 -7.05 27.89
CA SER A 94 -6.14 -6.22 28.84
C SER A 94 -4.80 -6.84 29.22
N ASP A 95 -3.91 -6.00 29.73
CA ASP A 95 -2.66 -6.43 30.39
C ASP A 95 -2.97 -7.35 31.58
N GLU A 96 -4.08 -7.10 32.29
CA GLU A 96 -4.55 -7.89 33.43
C GLU A 96 -4.91 -9.34 33.05
N ASN A 97 -5.37 -9.58 31.82
CA ASN A 97 -5.72 -10.91 31.33
C ASN A 97 -4.56 -11.64 30.62
N ASN A 98 -3.38 -11.03 30.50
CA ASN A 98 -2.21 -11.57 29.76
C ASN A 98 -2.52 -12.03 28.32
N THR A 99 -3.58 -11.50 27.72
CA THR A 99 -4.04 -11.78 26.35
C THR A 99 -4.00 -10.52 25.48
N ASN A 100 -3.45 -9.43 26.02
CA ASN A 100 -3.16 -8.23 25.26
C ASN A 100 -2.21 -8.58 24.11
N PRO A 101 -2.57 -8.27 22.85
CA PRO A 101 -1.62 -8.44 21.77
C PRO A 101 -0.40 -7.53 22.01
N THR A 102 0.76 -8.01 21.60
CA THR A 102 1.97 -7.18 21.55
C THR A 102 1.66 -5.93 20.73
N PRO A 103 2.01 -4.73 21.21
CA PRO A 103 1.79 -3.49 20.46
C PRO A 103 2.31 -3.63 19.02
N GLY A 104 1.58 -3.11 18.03
CA GLY A 104 1.91 -3.26 16.61
C GLY A 104 3.31 -2.76 16.23
N ASN A 105 3.88 -1.85 17.04
CA ASN A 105 5.22 -1.31 16.92
C ASN A 105 6.32 -2.15 17.61
N MET A 106 5.95 -3.20 18.36
CA MET A 106 6.90 -4.13 18.97
C MET A 106 7.01 -5.38 18.11
N VAL A 107 7.99 -5.35 17.22
CA VAL A 107 8.46 -6.55 16.51
C VAL A 107 9.40 -7.32 17.43
N PRO A 108 9.13 -8.61 17.75
CA PRO A 108 10.02 -9.43 18.54
C PRO A 108 11.46 -9.39 18.00
N PRO A 109 12.51 -9.41 18.84
CA PRO A 109 13.89 -9.31 18.37
C PRO A 109 14.28 -10.35 17.32
N CYS A 110 13.71 -11.56 17.40
CA CYS A 110 13.92 -12.62 16.41
C CYS A 110 13.27 -12.38 15.04
N LEU A 111 12.41 -11.38 14.94
CA LEU A 111 11.73 -10.96 13.71
C LEU A 111 12.22 -9.59 13.22
N GLN A 112 13.27 -9.04 13.83
CA GLN A 112 13.90 -7.78 13.39
C GLN A 112 14.98 -8.07 12.35
N ASN A 113 15.09 -7.23 11.33
CA ASN A 113 16.11 -7.31 10.26
C ASN A 113 16.05 -8.59 9.41
N LEU A 114 14.84 -9.10 9.18
CA LEU A 114 14.62 -10.20 8.25
C LEU A 114 14.90 -9.71 6.82
N THR A 115 15.42 -10.59 5.98
CA THR A 115 15.52 -10.32 4.54
C THR A 115 14.13 -10.27 3.92
N ASP A 116 13.98 -9.59 2.77
CA ASP A 116 12.68 -9.51 2.05
C ASP A 116 12.04 -10.89 1.83
N MET A 117 12.86 -11.91 1.54
CA MET A 117 12.40 -13.30 1.41
C MET A 117 11.89 -13.89 2.72
N GLU A 118 12.57 -13.65 3.83
CA GLU A 118 12.16 -14.12 5.16
C GLU A 118 10.91 -13.39 5.65
N GLU A 119 10.81 -12.08 5.38
CA GLU A 119 9.59 -11.32 5.65
C GLU A 119 8.40 -11.82 4.84
N MET A 120 8.60 -12.22 3.57
CA MET A 120 7.53 -12.83 2.77
C MET A 120 7.10 -14.22 3.28
N LEU A 121 8.04 -15.01 3.83
CA LEU A 121 7.75 -16.32 4.43
C LEU A 121 7.05 -16.21 5.78
N ILE A 122 7.38 -15.16 6.55
CA ILE A 122 6.83 -14.88 7.88
C ILE A 122 5.61 -13.94 7.80
N ALA A 123 5.37 -13.33 6.62
CA ALA A 123 4.32 -12.37 6.36
C ALA A 123 3.07 -12.83 7.09
N ARG A 124 2.52 -11.94 7.93
CA ARG A 124 1.29 -12.16 8.71
C ARG A 124 0.23 -12.65 7.75
N THR A 125 0.18 -13.95 7.53
CA THR A 125 -0.88 -14.63 6.84
C THR A 125 -2.05 -14.36 7.75
N LYS A 126 -2.90 -13.40 7.35
CA LYS A 126 -4.24 -13.29 7.91
C LYS A 126 -4.86 -14.64 7.61
N THR A 127 -4.75 -15.56 8.57
CA THR A 127 -5.34 -16.88 8.48
C THR A 127 -6.84 -16.64 8.40
N VAL A 128 -7.38 -16.80 7.18
CA VAL A 128 -8.82 -16.75 6.98
C VAL A 128 -9.38 -18.04 7.57
N MET A 129 -9.69 -18.02 8.85
CA MET A 129 -10.33 -19.13 9.53
C MET A 129 -11.82 -19.12 9.20
N GLN A 130 -12.25 -20.03 8.32
CA GLN A 130 -13.67 -20.26 8.06
C GLN A 130 -14.24 -21.23 9.09
N VAL A 131 -14.96 -20.72 10.09
CA VAL A 131 -15.68 -21.56 11.06
C VAL A 131 -17.01 -22.00 10.43
N ARG A 132 -17.18 -23.32 10.22
CA ARG A 132 -18.47 -23.91 9.83
C ARG A 132 -19.10 -24.56 11.05
N TRP A 133 -20.28 -24.10 11.42
CA TRP A 133 -21.08 -24.73 12.46
C TRP A 133 -21.77 -25.97 11.91
N THR A 134 -21.42 -27.14 12.43
CA THR A 134 -22.21 -28.36 12.24
C THR A 134 -23.01 -28.61 13.51
N LYS A 135 -24.34 -28.69 13.40
CA LYS A 135 -25.20 -29.17 14.49
C LYS A 135 -25.00 -30.68 14.64
N GLY A 136 -24.68 -31.12 15.85
CA GLY A 136 -24.80 -32.51 16.28
C GLY A 136 -26.17 -32.78 16.88
#